data_AF-W7CYB8-F1
#
_entry.id   AF-W7CYB8-F1
#
_cell.length_a   1.000
_cell.length_b   1.000
_cell.length_c   1.000
_cell.angle_alpha   90.00
_cell.angle_beta   90.00
_cell.angle_gamma   90.00
#
_symmetry.space_group_name_H-M   'P 1'
#
loop_
_entity.id
_entity.type
_entity.pdbx_description
1 polymer ?
#
loop_
_entity_poly.entity_id
_entity_poly.type
_entity_poly.pdbx_seq_one_letter_code
_entity_poly.pdbx_strand_id
1 'polypeptide(L)'
;MLAICGGYQMLGQYYLDADGNKIAGINAMPHYTVNGDERFIGDVILHNADFDEKYVGFENHGGRTYLGEGQKPLARVEKGRGNNGEDGTEGSIYKNTYCSYLHGALLANNAELTDRLLLTALQRKYPEVKELPPFASKFQQTAKAERLVGRDATDK
;
A
#
# COMPACT_ATOMS: atom_id res chain seq x y z
N MET A 1 9.82 -1.56 -7.44
CA MET A 1 9.50 -0.12 -7.24
C MET A 1 8.41 -0.04 -6.19
N LEU A 2 8.47 0.97 -5.32
CA LEU A 2 7.41 1.28 -4.35
C LEU A 2 6.86 2.68 -4.65
N ALA A 3 5.56 2.81 -4.86
CA ALA A 3 4.88 4.07 -5.12
C ALA A 3 3.82 4.34 -4.06
N ILE A 4 3.85 5.53 -3.46
CA ILE A 4 3.02 5.87 -2.31
C ILE A 4 2.13 7.06 -2.63
N CYS A 5 0.84 6.95 -2.32
CA CYS A 5 -0.16 8.01 -2.43
C CYS A 5 -0.11 8.75 -3.78
N GLY A 6 0.25 10.04 -3.84
CA GLY A 6 0.37 10.77 -5.10
C GLY A 6 1.29 10.09 -6.13
N GLY A 7 2.37 9.45 -5.68
CA GLY A 7 3.24 8.66 -6.56
C GLY A 7 2.51 7.45 -7.16
N TYR A 8 1.68 6.77 -6.37
CA TYR A 8 0.83 5.69 -6.88
C TYR A 8 -0.17 6.22 -7.90
N GLN A 9 -0.95 7.25 -7.55
CA GLN A 9 -1.96 7.87 -8.42
C GLN A 9 -1.38 8.27 -9.78
N MET A 10 -0.20 8.88 -9.78
CA MET A 10 0.45 9.37 -11.00
C MET A 10 1.04 8.26 -11.87
N LEU A 11 1.22 7.03 -11.38
CA LEU A 11 1.57 5.88 -12.24
C LEU A 11 0.41 5.46 -13.14
N GLY A 12 -0.83 5.77 -12.74
CA GLY A 12 -2.04 5.46 -13.47
C GLY A 12 -2.24 6.29 -14.74
N GLN A 13 -3.41 6.14 -15.34
CA GLN A 13 -3.83 6.91 -16.51
C GLN A 13 -4.05 8.39 -16.17
N TYR A 14 -4.72 8.68 -15.05
CA TYR A 14 -5.05 10.03 -14.61
C TYR A 14 -5.47 10.10 -13.15
N TYR A 15 -5.45 11.32 -12.61
CA TYR A 15 -6.11 11.74 -11.39
C TYR A 15 -7.13 12.84 -11.73
N LEU A 16 -8.40 12.68 -11.32
CA LEU A 16 -9.38 13.78 -11.32
C LEU A 16 -9.30 14.50 -9.97
N ASP A 17 -9.02 15.79 -9.97
CA ASP A 17 -9.00 16.60 -8.75
C ASP A 17 -10.42 16.97 -8.26
N ALA A 18 -10.49 17.71 -7.15
CA ALA A 18 -11.76 18.10 -6.54
C ALA A 18 -12.59 19.08 -7.39
N ASP A 19 -11.96 19.81 -8.30
CA ASP A 19 -12.61 20.75 -9.23
C ASP A 19 -13.02 20.04 -10.54
N GLY A 20 -12.75 18.74 -10.66
CA GLY A 20 -13.02 17.94 -11.85
C GLY A 20 -11.95 18.08 -12.94
N ASN A 21 -10.81 18.72 -12.67
CA ASN A 21 -9.72 18.81 -13.62
C ASN A 21 -9.02 17.46 -13.74
N LYS A 22 -8.79 17.04 -14.99
CA LYS A 22 -8.07 15.80 -15.30
C LYS A 22 -6.58 16.07 -15.38
N ILE A 23 -5.85 15.59 -14.38
CA ILE A 23 -4.39 15.59 -14.37
C ILE A 23 -3.91 14.27 -14.98
N ALA A 24 -3.18 14.36 -16.10
CA ALA A 24 -2.64 13.18 -16.77
C ALA A 24 -1.58 12.50 -15.88
N GLY A 25 -1.75 11.20 -15.66
CA GLY A 25 -0.70 10.37 -15.08
C GLY A 25 0.34 10.02 -16.15
N ILE A 26 1.39 9.29 -15.77
CA ILE A 26 2.41 8.84 -16.72
C ILE A 26 1.95 7.65 -17.56
N ASN A 27 0.75 7.12 -17.30
CA ASN A 27 0.13 6.02 -18.04
C ASN A 27 0.99 4.75 -18.09
N ALA A 28 1.74 4.48 -17.02
CA ALA A 28 2.57 3.29 -16.88
C ALA A 28 1.77 2.08 -16.37
N MET A 29 0.63 2.33 -15.73
CA MET A 29 -0.28 1.33 -15.16
C MET A 29 -1.73 1.69 -15.51
N PRO A 30 -2.64 0.69 -15.63
CA PRO A 30 -3.96 0.92 -16.20
C PRO A 30 -5.01 1.49 -15.23
N HIS A 31 -4.71 1.63 -13.95
CA HIS A 31 -5.61 2.23 -12.96
C HIS A 31 -5.81 3.72 -13.21
N TYR A 32 -6.85 4.27 -12.60
CA TYR A 32 -7.07 5.71 -12.51
C TYR A 32 -7.53 6.06 -11.11
N THR A 33 -7.43 7.34 -10.78
CA THR A 33 -7.88 7.87 -9.50
C THR A 33 -8.85 9.03 -9.72
N VAL A 34 -9.88 9.12 -8.90
CA VAL A 34 -10.78 10.27 -8.85
C VAL A 34 -10.82 10.84 -7.44
N ASN A 35 -11.01 12.14 -7.28
CA ASN A 35 -11.22 12.71 -5.95
C ASN A 35 -12.59 12.26 -5.41
N GLY A 36 -12.63 11.80 -4.16
CA GLY A 36 -13.87 11.52 -3.44
C GLY A 36 -14.31 12.69 -2.56
N ASP A 37 -15.58 12.68 -2.14
CA ASP A 37 -16.18 13.74 -1.33
C ASP A 37 -15.57 13.83 0.09
N GLU A 38 -15.13 12.68 0.61
CA GLU A 38 -14.54 12.58 1.94
C GLU A 38 -13.09 12.11 1.88
N ARG A 39 -12.30 12.54 2.86
CA ARG A 39 -10.93 12.06 3.05
C ARG A 39 -10.92 10.80 3.90
N PHE A 40 -10.28 9.74 3.43
CA PHE A 40 -10.03 8.55 4.23
C PHE A 40 -8.85 8.82 5.16
N ILE A 41 -9.13 8.79 6.47
CA ILE A 41 -8.18 9.08 7.53
C ILE A 41 -8.34 8.02 8.61
N GLY A 42 -7.28 7.27 8.90
CA GLY A 42 -7.31 6.29 9.99
C GLY A 42 -6.24 5.21 9.92
N ASP A 43 -6.18 4.41 10.99
CA ASP A 43 -5.36 3.21 11.02
C ASP A 43 -5.93 2.15 10.08
N VAL A 44 -5.03 1.49 9.35
CA VAL A 44 -5.37 0.46 8.36
C VAL A 44 -4.70 -0.86 8.74
N ILE A 45 -5.47 -1.94 8.66
CA ILE A 45 -4.99 -3.33 8.75
C ILE A 45 -5.39 -4.04 7.46
N LEU A 46 -4.41 -4.65 6.82
CA LEU A 46 -4.57 -5.37 5.57
C LEU A 46 -4.12 -6.82 5.71
N HIS A 47 -4.67 -7.70 4.88
CA HIS A 47 -4.19 -9.08 4.71
C HIS A 47 -3.89 -9.37 3.24
N ASN A 48 -2.63 -9.70 2.96
CA ASN A 48 -2.20 -10.20 1.67
C ASN A 48 -2.28 -11.73 1.69
N ALA A 49 -3.24 -12.28 0.95
CA ALA A 49 -3.48 -13.71 0.90
C ALA A 49 -2.42 -14.50 0.10
N ASP A 50 -1.71 -13.86 -0.84
CA ASP A 50 -0.68 -14.53 -1.66
C ASP A 50 0.55 -14.91 -0.82
N PHE A 51 0.83 -14.14 0.25
CA PHE A 51 1.97 -14.36 1.16
C PHE A 51 1.56 -14.70 2.59
N ASP A 52 0.26 -14.73 2.89
CA ASP A 52 -0.30 -14.84 4.24
C ASP A 52 0.29 -13.82 5.23
N GLU A 53 0.28 -12.55 4.83
CA GLU A 53 0.91 -11.47 5.60
C GLU A 53 -0.09 -10.39 6.01
N LYS A 54 0.07 -9.89 7.23
CA LYS A 54 -0.62 -8.69 7.70
C LYS A 54 0.21 -7.45 7.43
N TYR A 55 -0.42 -6.40 6.89
CA TYR A 55 0.19 -5.08 6.79
C TYR A 55 -0.56 -4.06 7.63
N VAL A 56 0.20 -3.18 8.30
CA VAL A 56 -0.35 -2.09 9.12
C VAL A 56 0.16 -0.74 8.64
N GLY A 57 -0.70 0.27 8.69
CA GLY A 57 -0.33 1.63 8.30
C GLY A 57 -1.39 2.64 8.68
N PHE A 58 -1.29 3.82 8.10
CA PHE A 58 -2.25 4.90 8.27
C PHE A 58 -2.65 5.44 6.89
N GLU A 59 -3.93 5.53 6.59
CA GLU A 59 -4.42 6.17 5.36
C GLU A 59 -4.75 7.64 5.63
N ASN A 60 -4.47 8.48 4.63
CA ASN A 60 -4.77 9.92 4.69
C ASN A 60 -4.91 10.49 3.27
N HIS A 61 -5.94 10.09 2.53
CA HIS A 61 -6.11 10.48 1.12
C HIS A 61 -7.57 10.77 0.73
N GLY A 62 -7.76 11.70 -0.20
CA GLY A 62 -9.06 11.99 -0.82
C GLY A 62 -9.31 11.19 -2.10
N GLY A 63 -8.25 10.69 -2.75
CA GLY A 63 -8.37 9.92 -3.98
C GLY A 63 -9.04 8.57 -3.79
N ARG A 64 -9.84 8.16 -4.77
CA ARG A 64 -10.46 6.85 -4.94
C ARG A 64 -9.82 6.20 -6.16
N THR A 65 -9.00 5.19 -5.93
CA THR A 65 -8.32 4.49 -7.03
C THR A 65 -9.11 3.26 -7.44
N TYR A 66 -9.25 3.08 -8.74
CA TYR A 66 -9.87 1.92 -9.36
C TYR A 66 -8.83 1.19 -10.19
N LEU A 67 -8.58 -0.09 -9.85
CA LEU A 67 -7.57 -0.89 -10.52
C LEU A 67 -7.97 -1.20 -11.95
N GLY A 68 -7.00 -1.12 -12.87
CA GLY A 68 -7.21 -1.51 -14.26
C GLY A 68 -6.90 -2.99 -14.52
N GLU A 69 -7.05 -3.39 -15.78
CA GLU A 69 -6.82 -4.77 -16.22
C GLU A 69 -5.41 -5.27 -15.87
N GLY A 70 -5.31 -6.50 -15.35
CA GLY A 70 -4.04 -7.14 -15.01
C GLY A 70 -3.36 -6.61 -13.75
N GLN A 71 -3.92 -5.59 -13.09
CA GLN A 71 -3.49 -5.21 -11.74
C GLN A 71 -4.17 -6.07 -10.70
N LYS A 72 -3.41 -6.47 -9.69
CA LYS A 72 -3.93 -7.07 -8.46
C LYS A 72 -3.89 -6.04 -7.34
N PRO A 73 -4.76 -6.12 -6.33
CA PRO A 73 -4.59 -5.33 -5.12
C PRO A 73 -3.34 -5.77 -4.36
N LEU A 74 -2.77 -4.87 -3.54
CA LEU A 74 -1.69 -5.23 -2.61
C LEU A 74 -2.22 -6.18 -1.54
N ALA A 75 -3.41 -5.93 -1.03
CA ALA A 75 -4.03 -6.74 0.01
C ALA A 75 -5.54 -6.47 0.12
N ARG A 76 -6.25 -7.34 0.85
CA ARG A 76 -7.62 -7.08 1.30
C ARG A 76 -7.60 -6.21 2.55
N VAL A 77 -8.59 -5.34 2.68
CA VAL A 77 -8.78 -4.48 3.84
C VAL A 77 -9.52 -5.25 4.94
N GLU A 78 -8.97 -5.26 6.14
CA GLU A 78 -9.64 -5.78 7.34
C GLU A 78 -10.12 -4.65 8.26
N LYS A 79 -9.35 -3.55 8.30
CA LYS A 79 -9.70 -2.29 8.96
C LYS A 79 -9.24 -1.14 8.07
N GLY A 80 -10.05 -0.10 7.91
CA GLY A 80 -9.78 1.06 7.06
C GLY A 80 -10.67 1.11 5.81
N ARG A 81 -10.28 1.91 4.82
CA ARG A 81 -11.03 2.15 3.57
C ARG A 81 -10.27 1.68 2.32
N GLY A 82 -8.94 1.74 2.32
CA GLY A 82 -8.12 1.24 1.22
C GLY A 82 -8.25 2.09 -0.05
N ASN A 83 -8.26 1.46 -1.23
CA ASN A 83 -8.19 2.17 -2.51
C ASN A 83 -9.36 3.15 -2.72
N ASN A 84 -10.59 2.73 -2.39
CA ASN A 84 -11.80 3.48 -2.70
C ASN A 84 -12.94 3.34 -1.68
N GLY A 85 -12.80 2.47 -0.67
CA GLY A 85 -13.84 2.27 0.35
C GLY A 85 -14.99 1.37 -0.08
N GLU A 86 -14.96 0.83 -1.29
CA GLU A 86 -16.05 0.02 -1.89
C GLU A 86 -15.58 -1.41 -2.18
N ASP A 87 -14.39 -1.57 -2.78
CA ASP A 87 -13.90 -2.87 -3.26
C ASP A 87 -13.34 -3.77 -2.13
N GLY A 88 -13.16 -3.23 -0.92
CA GLY A 88 -12.51 -3.93 0.19
C GLY A 88 -11.04 -4.28 -0.07
N THR A 89 -10.37 -3.53 -0.93
CA THR A 89 -8.97 -3.75 -1.31
C THR A 89 -8.12 -2.49 -1.14
N GLU A 90 -6.82 -2.68 -0.95
CA GLU A 90 -5.84 -1.61 -0.83
C GLU A 90 -4.68 -1.82 -1.79
N GLY A 91 -4.17 -0.71 -2.31
CA GLY A 91 -2.94 -0.66 -3.09
C GLY A 91 -3.04 -1.39 -4.43
N SER A 92 -1.88 -1.61 -5.03
CA SER A 92 -1.79 -2.42 -6.25
C SER A 92 -0.44 -3.12 -6.34
N ILE A 93 -0.44 -4.32 -6.91
CA ILE A 93 0.75 -5.01 -7.40
C ILE A 93 0.63 -5.13 -8.92
N TYR A 94 1.65 -4.66 -9.63
CA TYR A 94 1.80 -4.87 -11.07
C TYR A 94 3.25 -5.21 -11.39
N LYS A 95 3.50 -6.47 -11.78
CA LYS A 95 4.86 -7.02 -11.87
C LYS A 95 5.60 -6.79 -10.54
N ASN A 96 6.77 -6.14 -10.56
CA ASN A 96 7.56 -5.82 -9.36
C ASN A 96 7.34 -4.37 -8.87
N THR A 97 6.18 -3.78 -9.19
CA THR A 97 5.74 -2.47 -8.71
C THR A 97 4.65 -2.65 -7.67
N TYR A 98 4.91 -2.12 -6.48
CA TYR A 98 4.01 -2.14 -5.35
C TYR A 98 3.53 -0.72 -5.10
N CYS A 99 2.23 -0.57 -4.95
CA CYS A 99 1.56 0.70 -4.78
C CYS A 99 0.72 0.66 -3.51
N SER A 100 0.69 1.75 -2.75
CA SER A 100 -0.11 1.81 -1.53
C SER A 100 -0.49 3.25 -1.15
N TYR A 101 -1.62 3.39 -0.47
CA TYR A 101 -2.02 4.60 0.26
C TYR A 101 -1.54 4.63 1.71
N LEU A 102 -0.95 3.55 2.21
CA LEU A 102 -0.44 3.51 3.58
C LEU A 102 0.74 4.48 3.71
N HIS A 103 0.54 5.45 4.59
CA HIS A 103 1.54 6.41 5.03
C HIS A 103 2.18 6.01 6.36
N GLY A 104 3.14 6.84 6.78
CA GLY A 104 3.96 6.60 7.96
C GLY A 104 5.11 5.65 7.65
N ALA A 105 5.59 4.94 8.66
CA ALA A 105 6.70 4.00 8.51
C ALA A 105 6.21 2.66 7.93
N LEU A 106 5.66 2.67 6.69
CA LEU A 106 5.13 1.48 6.00
C LEU A 106 6.16 0.34 6.02
N LEU A 107 7.36 0.60 5.50
CA LEU A 107 8.41 -0.42 5.45
C LEU A 107 8.91 -0.80 6.86
N ALA A 108 9.08 0.15 7.76
CA ALA A 108 9.58 -0.14 9.09
C ALA A 108 8.61 -0.99 9.93
N ASN A 109 7.31 -0.84 9.76
CA ASN A 109 6.31 -1.65 10.47
C ASN A 109 6.02 -2.98 9.78
N ASN A 110 6.30 -3.09 8.48
CA ASN A 110 6.01 -4.25 7.66
C ASN A 110 7.30 -4.78 7.05
N ALA A 111 8.12 -5.42 7.91
CA ALA A 111 9.42 -5.96 7.55
C ALA A 111 9.31 -6.97 6.40
N GLU A 112 8.23 -7.74 6.36
CA GLU A 112 7.98 -8.76 5.35
C GLU A 112 7.83 -8.16 3.93
N LEU A 113 7.13 -7.02 3.82
CA LEU A 113 7.05 -6.26 2.57
C LEU A 113 8.40 -5.66 2.19
N THR A 114 9.17 -5.18 3.17
CA THR A 114 10.51 -4.63 2.97
C THR A 114 11.47 -5.67 2.42
N ASP A 115 11.49 -6.84 3.05
CA ASP A 115 12.31 -7.98 2.66
C ASP A 115 11.93 -8.46 1.25
N ARG A 116 10.63 -8.50 0.92
CA ARG A 116 10.19 -8.83 -0.44
C ARG A 116 10.73 -7.84 -1.47
N LEU A 117 10.63 -6.53 -1.20
CA LEU A 117 11.13 -5.50 -2.12
C LEU A 117 12.65 -5.61 -2.30
N LEU A 118 13.38 -5.82 -1.20
CA LEU A 118 14.84 -5.95 -1.20
C LEU A 118 15.29 -7.22 -1.93
N LEU A 119 14.71 -8.37 -1.60
CA LEU A 119 15.02 -9.65 -2.24
C LEU A 119 14.70 -9.61 -3.73
N THR A 120 13.55 -9.03 -4.13
CA THR A 120 13.18 -8.84 -5.54
C THR A 120 14.22 -7.99 -6.28
N ALA A 121 14.71 -6.92 -5.66
CA ALA A 121 15.73 -6.06 -6.24
C ALA A 121 17.09 -6.78 -6.34
N LEU A 122 17.49 -7.51 -5.30
CA LEU A 122 18.72 -8.30 -5.28
C LEU A 122 18.70 -9.39 -6.33
N GLN A 123 17.63 -10.19 -6.41
CA GLN A 123 17.49 -11.28 -7.40
C GLN A 123 17.56 -10.79 -8.85
N ARG A 124 17.08 -9.58 -9.11
CA ARG A 124 17.21 -8.97 -10.44
C ARG A 124 18.67 -8.66 -10.80
N LYS A 125 19.52 -8.34 -9.82
CA LYS A 125 20.93 -8.00 -10.04
C LYS A 125 21.87 -9.20 -9.84
N TYR A 126 21.53 -10.08 -8.91
CA TYR A 126 22.29 -11.23 -8.40
C TYR A 126 21.33 -12.44 -8.30
N PRO A 127 21.06 -13.16 -9.41
CA PRO A 127 20.08 -14.25 -9.48
C PRO A 127 20.34 -15.44 -8.53
N GLU A 128 21.57 -15.55 -8.02
CA GLU A 128 22.01 -16.54 -7.05
C GLU A 128 21.47 -16.29 -5.63
N VAL A 129 21.11 -15.04 -5.29
CA VAL A 129 20.55 -14.69 -3.98
C VAL A 129 19.14 -15.28 -3.84
N LYS A 130 18.98 -16.31 -3.01
CA LYS A 130 17.68 -16.98 -2.81
C LYS A 130 16.89 -16.44 -1.63
N GLU A 131 17.59 -15.97 -0.61
CA GLU A 131 17.00 -15.52 0.65
C GLU A 131 17.81 -14.37 1.24
N LEU A 132 17.16 -13.61 2.12
CA LEU A 132 17.83 -12.63 2.97
C LEU A 132 18.24 -13.29 4.28
N PRO A 133 19.33 -12.84 4.91
CA PRO A 133 19.62 -13.25 6.27
C PRO A 133 18.44 -12.88 7.19
N PRO A 134 18.08 -13.73 8.16
CA PRO A 134 16.94 -13.48 9.02
C PRO A 134 17.12 -12.15 9.77
N PHE A 135 16.12 -11.29 9.70
CA PHE A 135 16.05 -10.05 10.46
C PHE A 135 14.96 -10.17 11.53
N ALA A 136 15.35 -10.06 12.79
CA ALA A 136 14.42 -10.05 13.92
C ALA A 136 14.66 -8.79 14.75
N SER A 137 13.69 -7.88 14.74
CA SER A 137 13.69 -6.68 15.57
C SER A 137 12.52 -6.71 16.53
N LYS A 138 12.82 -6.85 17.82
CA LYS A 138 11.78 -6.78 18.88
C LYS A 138 11.01 -5.46 18.82
N PHE A 139 11.69 -4.35 18.52
CA PHE A 139 11.06 -3.03 18.41
C PHE A 139 10.04 -2.99 17.26
N GLN A 140 10.39 -3.55 16.10
CA GLN A 140 9.48 -3.61 14.96
C GLN A 140 8.30 -4.52 15.25
N GLN A 141 8.54 -5.70 15.83
CA GLN A 141 7.49 -6.65 16.18
C GLN A 141 6.50 -6.06 17.19
N THR A 142 7.00 -5.39 18.23
CA THR A 142 6.17 -4.69 19.21
C THR A 142 5.36 -3.57 18.55
N ALA A 143 6.00 -2.72 17.74
CA ALA A 143 5.30 -1.63 17.05
C ALA A 143 4.20 -2.12 16.10
N LYS A 144 4.47 -3.22 15.36
CA LYS A 144 3.47 -3.86 14.49
C LYS A 144 2.31 -4.45 15.31
N ALA A 145 2.63 -5.18 16.38
CA ALA A 145 1.63 -5.79 17.26
C ALA A 145 0.69 -4.75 17.88
N GLU A 146 1.22 -3.64 18.40
CA GLU A 146 0.42 -2.54 18.95
C GLU A 146 -0.57 -1.98 17.93
N ARG A 147 -0.18 -1.88 16.66
CA ARG A 147 -1.07 -1.41 15.59
C ARG A 147 -2.13 -2.42 15.19
N LEU A 148 -1.82 -3.72 15.28
CA LEU A 148 -2.78 -4.79 15.00
C LEU A 148 -3.89 -4.88 16.05
N VAL A 149 -3.57 -4.60 17.32
CA VAL A 149 -4.59 -4.51 18.38
C VAL A 149 -5.44 -3.24 18.22
N GLY A 150 -4.89 -2.20 17.57
CA GLY A 150 -5.51 -0.91 17.40
C GLY A 150 -5.33 -0.04 18.64
N ARG A 151 -5.25 1.28 18.44
CA ARG A 151 -5.38 2.24 19.54
C ARG A 151 -6.84 2.59 19.65
N ASP A 152 -7.43 2.43 20.83
CA ASP A 152 -8.74 3.01 21.09
C ASP A 152 -8.61 4.53 21.02
N ALA A 153 -9.55 5.18 20.33
CA ALA A 153 -9.56 6.64 20.14
C ALA A 153 -9.67 7.43 21.46
N THR A 154 -9.78 6.74 22.60
CA THR A 154 -9.90 7.28 23.95
C THR A 154 -8.58 7.36 24.72
N ASP A 155 -7.46 6.86 24.19
CA ASP A 155 -6.13 6.99 24.83
C ASP A 155 -5.48 8.35 24.52
N LYS A 156 -6.14 9.43 24.94
CA LYS A 156 -5.57 10.78 25.04
C LYS A 156 -5.77 11.35 26.43
#